data_AF-A0A535WVL4-F1
#
_entry.id   AF-A0A535WVL4-F1
#
_cell.length_a   1.000
_cell.length_b   1.000
_cell.length_c   1.000
_cell.angle_alpha   90.00
_cell.angle_beta   90.00
_cell.angle_gamma   90.00
#
_symmetry.space_group_name_H-M   'P 1'
#
loop_
_entity.id
_entity.type
_entity.pdbx_description
1 polymer ?
#
loop_
_entity_poly.entity_id
_entity_poly.type
_entity_poly.pdbx_seq_one_letter_code
_entity_poly.pdbx_strand_id
1 'polypeptide(L)'
;MKHLLERFGGFLPAAIALALPIVFIPTASDSYILPRASIVIAGACLGVGIALLLHSGPPLGALRWPLLAAAAAAVLAFITSVSWPLSLAGSYTRYESLPMRLSYLALLAASVWLLRSPRQRAWLIAGFVLGTSIACFKAWLQWIFHAPFRPDGDLGNANLLAALTVMAIPLALDRARRGTPFAAAWAAAVAVMVAGLLVTTSRSGGLGVIAGCLALLAFAVPRRFGLAVGGAAAALVGIVLAVMLASPLRILNNDPPELRLHLWGDGLRMVAARPLTGWGEDATGLSFGRFLSQDYASLVTFDRIHSGPLDVAATQGVLGLAALGWVLFVVFRTAWRGRSEPYVAGLSAALVGFSVWVAFNFDWSPATGAFWLLAGTLWSAASPSPASGERVGVRGAKEVRAGTAVVLVLAAVLFAVFPVLADVWYLKGRPDLSVKVDPLQAQYHWALGSIDELRRAAALGETEPGFYVTLGDRELQLGNRAKARSAYQRALEIDPYYTPAAQRLSALG
;
A
#
# COMPACT_ATOMS: atom_id res chain seq x y z
N MET A 1 32.40 11.79 4.18
CA MET A 1 31.00 11.61 3.71
C MET A 1 30.71 10.22 3.15
N LYS A 2 31.44 9.71 2.13
CA LYS A 2 31.23 8.36 1.57
C LYS A 2 31.28 7.22 2.60
N HIS A 3 32.30 7.19 3.45
CA HIS A 3 32.43 6.19 4.53
C HIS A 3 31.30 6.27 5.58
N LEU A 4 30.71 7.45 5.81
CA LEU A 4 29.52 7.60 6.65
C LEU A 4 28.29 7.02 5.94
N LEU A 5 28.08 7.37 4.66
CA LEU A 5 26.97 6.82 3.86
C LEU A 5 27.05 5.30 3.70
N GLU A 6 28.26 4.71 3.61
CA GLU A 6 28.42 3.25 3.54
C GLU A 6 28.05 2.59 4.88
N ARG A 7 28.41 3.24 5.99
CA ARG A 7 28.10 2.75 7.34
C ARG A 7 26.62 2.91 7.68
N PHE A 8 26.00 4.03 7.28
CA PHE A 8 24.63 4.39 7.65
C PHE A 8 23.57 4.03 6.60
N GLY A 9 23.94 3.93 5.32
CA GLY A 9 23.00 3.65 4.23
C GLY A 9 22.29 2.30 4.37
N GLY A 10 22.96 1.30 4.98
CA GLY A 10 22.34 0.02 5.29
C GLY A 10 21.37 0.04 6.48
N PHE A 11 21.32 1.12 7.27
CA PHE A 11 20.36 1.28 8.37
C PHE A 11 19.06 1.93 7.93
N LEU A 12 19.06 2.72 6.85
CA LEU A 12 17.85 3.40 6.36
C LEU A 12 16.70 2.40 6.10
N PRO A 13 16.90 1.28 5.36
CA PRO A 13 15.84 0.27 5.19
C PRO A 13 15.30 -0.28 6.52
N ALA A 14 16.16 -0.48 7.52
CA ALA A 14 15.73 -0.97 8.83
C ALA A 14 14.97 0.09 9.64
N ALA A 15 15.36 1.36 9.53
CA ALA A 15 14.64 2.48 10.15
C ALA A 15 13.24 2.64 9.55
N ILE A 16 13.11 2.54 8.22
CA ILE A 16 11.81 2.55 7.52
C ILE A 16 10.96 1.38 8.01
N ALA A 17 11.54 0.16 8.06
CA ALA A 17 10.83 -1.03 8.49
C ALA A 17 10.30 -0.94 9.93
N LEU A 18 11.05 -0.31 10.83
CA LEU A 18 10.62 -0.05 12.21
C LEU A 18 9.56 1.06 12.28
N ALA A 19 9.71 2.12 11.48
CA ALA A 19 8.84 3.29 11.52
C ALA A 19 7.44 3.02 10.95
N LEU A 20 7.33 2.24 9.86
CA LEU A 20 6.06 2.01 9.17
C LEU A 20 4.94 1.51 10.11
N PRO A 21 5.14 0.54 11.02
CA PRO A 21 4.07 0.13 11.92
C PRO A 21 3.72 1.15 13.02
N ILE A 22 4.69 1.95 13.50
CA ILE A 22 4.53 2.70 14.76
C ILE A 22 4.38 4.21 14.62
N VAL A 23 4.80 4.81 13.50
CA VAL A 23 4.76 6.26 13.33
C VAL A 23 3.36 6.72 12.94
N PHE A 24 2.84 7.66 13.71
CA PHE A 24 1.63 8.44 13.43
C PHE A 24 1.87 9.88 13.90
N ILE A 25 1.14 10.86 13.35
CA ILE A 25 1.32 12.29 13.67
C ILE A 25 0.00 12.81 14.25
N PRO A 26 -0.14 12.92 15.58
CA PRO A 26 -1.40 13.32 16.22
C PRO A 26 -1.79 14.79 15.93
N THR A 27 -0.87 15.58 15.38
CA THR A 27 -1.09 16.99 15.01
C THR A 27 -1.41 17.18 13.52
N ALA A 28 -1.64 16.10 12.78
CA ALA A 28 -2.13 16.09 11.41
C ALA A 28 -3.59 15.58 11.38
N SER A 29 -4.41 16.11 10.48
CA SER A 29 -5.82 15.70 10.31
C SER A 29 -5.94 14.23 9.92
N ASP A 30 -5.14 13.79 8.95
CA ASP A 30 -4.87 12.38 8.70
C ASP A 30 -3.67 11.95 9.53
N SER A 31 -3.95 11.60 10.78
CA SER A 31 -2.92 11.24 11.74
C SER A 31 -2.21 9.92 11.43
N TYR A 32 -2.80 9.06 10.59
CA TYR A 32 -2.41 7.66 10.50
C TYR A 32 -1.84 7.26 9.14
N ILE A 33 -2.48 7.64 8.04
CA ILE A 33 -2.11 7.13 6.70
C ILE A 33 -1.04 8.01 6.08
N LEU A 34 -1.26 9.33 6.10
CA LEU A 34 -0.35 10.31 5.52
C LEU A 34 1.10 10.22 6.04
N PRO A 35 1.37 10.05 7.34
CA PRO A 35 2.75 9.89 7.83
C PRO A 35 3.44 8.67 7.26
N ARG A 36 2.70 7.59 7.04
CA ARG A 36 3.25 6.32 6.52
C ARG A 36 3.45 6.38 5.02
N ALA A 37 2.52 6.97 4.28
CA ALA A 37 2.70 7.33 2.88
C ALA A 37 3.97 8.19 2.69
N SER A 38 4.17 9.17 3.56
CA SER A 38 5.34 10.05 3.56
C SER A 38 6.64 9.30 3.85
N ILE A 39 6.64 8.36 4.82
CA ILE A 39 7.79 7.48 5.10
C ILE A 39 8.13 6.63 3.87
N VAL A 40 7.14 6.10 3.16
CA VAL A 40 7.36 5.29 1.95
C VAL A 40 8.03 6.14 0.85
N ILE A 41 7.46 7.30 0.52
CA ILE A 41 7.96 8.17 -0.56
C ILE A 41 9.35 8.73 -0.21
N ALA A 42 9.50 9.30 1.00
CA ALA A 42 10.79 9.84 1.44
C ALA A 42 11.84 8.73 1.56
N GLY A 43 11.47 7.58 2.12
CA GLY A 43 12.34 6.42 2.26
C GLY A 43 12.83 5.88 0.92
N ALA A 44 11.95 5.83 -0.08
CA ALA A 44 12.30 5.46 -1.46
C ALA A 44 13.29 6.46 -2.06
N CYS A 45 12.96 7.75 -2.04
CA CYS A 45 13.78 8.80 -2.62
C CYS A 45 15.18 8.86 -1.98
N LEU A 46 15.25 8.84 -0.65
CA LEU A 46 16.50 8.83 0.10
C LEU A 46 17.29 7.54 -0.13
N GLY A 47 16.61 6.38 -0.17
CA GLY A 47 17.24 5.09 -0.41
C GLY A 47 17.91 5.01 -1.79
N VAL A 48 17.19 5.42 -2.84
CA VAL A 48 17.72 5.51 -4.20
C VAL A 48 18.84 6.55 -4.28
N GLY A 49 18.65 7.74 -3.68
CA GLY A 49 19.64 8.81 -3.67
C GLY A 49 20.96 8.38 -3.02
N ILE A 50 20.90 7.73 -1.84
CA ILE A 50 22.08 7.18 -1.17
C ILE A 50 22.74 6.10 -2.05
N ALA A 51 21.95 5.19 -2.64
CA ALA A 51 22.49 4.14 -3.50
C ALA A 51 23.24 4.71 -4.73
N LEU A 52 22.72 5.77 -5.35
CA LEU A 52 23.37 6.48 -6.44
C LEU A 52 24.70 7.10 -6.02
N LEU A 53 24.79 7.65 -4.80
CA LEU A 53 26.02 8.25 -4.28
C LEU A 53 27.07 7.19 -3.90
N LEU A 54 26.65 6.02 -3.40
CA LEU A 54 27.55 4.94 -2.97
C LEU A 54 28.23 4.18 -4.11
N HIS A 55 27.70 4.25 -5.34
CA HIS A 55 28.32 3.71 -6.57
C HIS A 55 28.63 2.20 -6.60
N SER A 56 28.22 1.41 -5.60
CA SER A 56 28.76 0.04 -5.36
C SER A 56 27.72 -0.99 -4.92
N GLY A 57 26.43 -0.78 -5.22
CA GLY A 57 25.37 -1.74 -4.90
C GLY A 57 25.32 -2.95 -5.86
N PRO A 58 24.87 -4.13 -5.38
CA PRO A 58 24.62 -5.28 -6.25
C PRO A 58 23.61 -4.91 -7.34
N PRO A 59 23.73 -5.44 -8.56
CA PRO A 59 22.78 -5.14 -9.62
C PRO A 59 21.41 -5.78 -9.33
N LEU A 60 20.35 -5.20 -9.90
CA LEU A 60 19.01 -5.80 -9.87
C LEU A 60 18.94 -7.12 -10.65
N GLY A 61 19.90 -7.39 -11.54
CA GLY A 61 19.94 -8.62 -12.33
C GLY A 61 18.68 -8.80 -13.18
N ALA A 62 18.10 -10.00 -13.14
CA ALA A 62 16.87 -10.33 -13.87
C ALA A 62 15.65 -9.50 -13.43
N LEU A 63 15.68 -8.90 -12.23
CA LEU A 63 14.57 -8.10 -11.71
C LEU A 63 14.46 -6.72 -12.37
N ARG A 64 15.51 -6.26 -13.08
CA ARG A 64 15.53 -4.92 -13.70
C ARG A 64 14.38 -4.70 -14.69
N TRP A 65 14.09 -5.68 -15.54
CA TRP A 65 13.12 -5.55 -16.62
C TRP A 65 11.68 -5.61 -16.10
N PRO A 66 11.30 -6.55 -15.21
CA PRO A 66 10.01 -6.51 -14.54
C PRO A 66 9.73 -5.19 -13.82
N LEU A 67 10.71 -4.62 -13.11
CA LEU A 67 10.53 -3.33 -12.41
C LEU A 67 10.34 -2.17 -13.39
N LEU A 68 11.11 -2.13 -14.48
CA LEU A 68 10.93 -1.12 -15.53
C LEU A 68 9.57 -1.25 -16.21
N ALA A 69 9.10 -2.48 -16.46
CA ALA A 69 7.78 -2.73 -17.03
C ALA A 69 6.67 -2.28 -16.07
N ALA A 70 6.79 -2.56 -14.77
CA ALA A 70 5.82 -2.11 -13.76
C ALA A 70 5.79 -0.58 -13.64
N ALA A 71 6.96 0.06 -13.63
CA ALA A 71 7.06 1.53 -13.62
C ALA A 71 6.44 2.14 -14.90
N ALA A 72 6.72 1.55 -16.07
CA ALA A 72 6.16 2.00 -17.33
C ALA A 72 4.63 1.83 -17.37
N ALA A 73 4.09 0.74 -16.83
CA ALA A 73 2.66 0.53 -16.73
C ALA A 73 1.98 1.56 -15.82
N ALA A 74 2.58 1.88 -14.66
CA ALA A 74 2.08 2.93 -13.77
C ALA A 74 2.11 4.32 -14.43
N VAL A 75 3.20 4.66 -15.13
CA VAL A 75 3.30 5.92 -15.89
C VAL A 75 2.29 5.96 -17.03
N LEU A 76 2.07 4.86 -17.73
CA LEU A 76 1.07 4.78 -18.79
C LEU A 76 -0.35 4.96 -18.24
N ALA A 77 -0.67 4.30 -17.12
CA ALA A 77 -1.93 4.46 -16.43
C ALA A 77 -2.16 5.93 -16.03
N PHE A 78 -1.14 6.60 -15.47
CA PHE A 78 -1.16 8.03 -15.18
C PHE A 78 -1.43 8.90 -16.42
N ILE A 79 -0.70 8.68 -17.53
CA ILE A 79 -0.88 9.44 -18.78
C ILE A 79 -2.31 9.28 -19.32
N THR A 80 -2.88 8.09 -19.20
CA THR A 80 -4.25 7.78 -19.69
C THR A 80 -5.35 7.99 -18.65
N SER A 81 -5.01 8.57 -17.49
CA SER A 81 -5.93 8.73 -16.36
C SER A 81 -7.13 9.61 -16.70
N VAL A 82 -8.28 9.31 -16.07
CA VAL A 82 -9.45 10.20 -16.11
C VAL A 82 -9.29 11.46 -15.28
N SER A 83 -8.32 11.51 -14.37
CA SER A 83 -7.96 12.70 -13.60
C SER A 83 -6.47 12.69 -13.29
N TRP A 84 -5.69 13.45 -14.07
CA TRP A 84 -4.24 13.56 -13.85
C TRP A 84 -3.87 14.17 -12.49
N PRO A 85 -4.57 15.20 -11.93
CA PRO A 85 -4.21 15.75 -10.63
C PRO A 85 -4.41 14.72 -9.53
N LEU A 86 -5.53 14.00 -9.56
CA LEU A 86 -5.81 12.91 -8.64
C LEU A 86 -4.77 11.79 -8.77
N SER A 87 -4.39 11.41 -9.99
CA SER A 87 -3.34 10.39 -10.17
C SER A 87 -1.95 10.83 -9.76
N LEU A 88 -1.71 12.13 -9.57
CA LEU A 88 -0.45 12.67 -9.06
C LEU A 88 -0.45 12.84 -7.52
N ALA A 89 -1.53 13.37 -6.95
CA ALA A 89 -1.67 13.63 -5.52
C ALA A 89 -2.17 12.40 -4.74
N GLY A 90 -3.10 11.65 -5.34
CA GLY A 90 -3.90 10.60 -4.71
C GLY A 90 -5.10 11.18 -3.97
N SER A 91 -6.15 10.36 -3.78
CA SER A 91 -7.31 10.80 -3.00
C SER A 91 -6.90 10.96 -1.54
N TYR A 92 -7.51 11.95 -0.88
CA TYR A 92 -7.27 12.22 0.53
C TYR A 92 -7.56 10.96 1.36
N THR A 93 -6.66 10.61 2.29
CA THR A 93 -6.64 9.36 3.08
C THR A 93 -6.27 8.05 2.34
N ARG A 94 -6.00 8.08 1.02
CA ARG A 94 -5.52 6.92 0.25
C ARG A 94 -4.09 7.07 -0.22
N TYR A 95 -3.82 8.16 -0.96
CA TYR A 95 -2.52 8.50 -1.52
C TYR A 95 -1.90 7.41 -2.42
N GLU A 96 -2.71 6.62 -3.13
CA GLU A 96 -2.23 5.56 -4.04
C GLU A 96 -1.92 6.12 -5.44
N SER A 97 -1.18 7.22 -5.46
CA SER A 97 -0.82 8.00 -6.64
C SER A 97 0.41 7.45 -7.37
N LEU A 98 0.72 8.01 -8.54
CA LEU A 98 1.92 7.66 -9.30
C LEU A 98 3.22 7.77 -8.45
N PRO A 99 3.48 8.87 -7.71
CA PRO A 99 4.63 8.94 -6.80
C PRO A 99 4.70 7.77 -5.81
N MET A 100 3.55 7.34 -5.28
CA MET A 100 3.46 6.21 -4.37
C MET A 100 3.82 4.89 -5.06
N ARG A 101 3.23 4.61 -6.23
CA ARG A 101 3.53 3.41 -7.03
C ARG A 101 5.00 3.30 -7.39
N LEU A 102 5.62 4.40 -7.81
CA LEU A 102 7.06 4.43 -8.11
C LEU A 102 7.90 4.23 -6.84
N SER A 103 7.46 4.77 -5.71
CA SER A 103 8.13 4.63 -4.41
C SER A 103 8.15 3.19 -3.92
N TYR A 104 7.09 2.41 -4.16
CA TYR A 104 7.09 0.96 -3.90
C TYR A 104 8.22 0.23 -4.66
N LEU A 105 8.29 0.42 -5.97
CA LEU A 105 9.32 -0.21 -6.80
C LEU A 105 10.74 0.25 -6.40
N ALA A 106 10.86 1.54 -6.05
CA ALA A 106 12.09 2.13 -5.57
C ALA A 106 12.51 1.63 -4.18
N LEU A 107 11.58 1.37 -3.24
CA LEU A 107 11.89 0.75 -1.95
C LEU A 107 12.45 -0.66 -2.13
N LEU A 108 11.88 -1.44 -3.06
CA LEU A 108 12.44 -2.74 -3.41
C LEU A 108 13.88 -2.57 -3.90
N ALA A 109 14.08 -1.72 -4.92
CA ALA A 109 15.40 -1.52 -5.53
C ALA A 109 16.43 -0.99 -4.52
N ALA A 110 16.04 -0.03 -3.67
CA ALA A 110 16.88 0.52 -2.61
C ALA A 110 17.30 -0.55 -1.60
N SER A 111 16.38 -1.42 -1.16
CA SER A 111 16.72 -2.56 -0.31
C SER A 111 17.75 -3.49 -0.95
N VAL A 112 17.64 -3.75 -2.26
CA VAL A 112 18.65 -4.54 -2.98
C VAL A 112 20.01 -3.84 -2.96
N TRP A 113 20.06 -2.54 -3.23
CA TRP A 113 21.31 -1.79 -3.33
C TRP A 113 22.01 -1.52 -1.99
N LEU A 114 21.24 -1.35 -0.92
CA LEU A 114 21.73 -0.91 0.39
C LEU A 114 21.98 -2.05 1.38
N LEU A 115 21.24 -3.17 1.29
CA LEU A 115 21.39 -4.30 2.20
C LEU A 115 22.48 -5.25 1.69
N ARG A 116 23.72 -5.01 2.11
CA ARG A 116 24.91 -5.74 1.64
C ARG A 116 25.34 -6.88 2.56
N SER A 117 24.92 -6.85 3.83
CA SER A 117 25.33 -7.86 4.83
C SER A 117 24.14 -8.58 5.46
N PRO A 118 24.33 -9.84 5.92
CA PRO A 118 23.32 -10.56 6.71
C PRO A 118 22.85 -9.77 7.94
N ARG A 119 23.76 -9.02 8.59
CA ARG A 119 23.44 -8.20 9.77
C ARG A 119 22.43 -7.10 9.44
N GLN A 120 22.60 -6.40 8.32
CA GLN A 120 21.65 -5.35 7.88
C GLN A 120 20.27 -5.93 7.59
N ARG A 121 20.20 -7.09 6.92
CA ARG A 121 18.94 -7.81 6.68
C ARG A 121 18.27 -8.23 7.99
N ALA A 122 19.06 -8.72 8.94
CA ALA A 122 18.57 -9.09 10.26
C ALA A 122 18.01 -7.88 11.04
N TRP A 123 18.67 -6.72 10.95
CA TRP A 123 18.20 -5.49 11.60
C TRP A 123 16.89 -5.00 10.99
N LEU A 124 16.73 -5.09 9.68
CA LEU A 124 15.47 -4.76 9.02
C LEU A 124 14.33 -5.67 9.48
N ILE A 125 14.57 -6.99 9.48
CA ILE A 125 13.57 -7.97 9.93
C ILE A 125 13.21 -7.73 11.40
N ALA A 126 14.21 -7.49 12.26
CA ALA A 126 13.99 -7.20 13.67
C ALA A 126 13.24 -5.88 13.88
N GLY A 127 13.59 -4.83 13.15
CA GLY A 127 12.88 -3.54 13.19
C GLY A 127 11.42 -3.68 12.80
N PHE A 128 11.14 -4.39 11.69
CA PHE A 128 9.78 -4.64 11.22
C PHE A 128 8.93 -5.42 12.23
N VAL A 129 9.47 -6.53 12.75
CA VAL A 129 8.76 -7.37 13.73
C VAL A 129 8.56 -6.63 15.05
N LEU A 130 9.57 -5.88 15.52
CA LEU A 130 9.46 -5.07 16.73
C LEU A 130 8.38 -4.00 16.58
N GLY A 131 8.41 -3.23 15.49
CA GLY A 131 7.42 -2.19 15.22
C GLY A 131 6.00 -2.79 15.15
N THR A 132 5.83 -3.89 14.43
CA THR A 132 4.52 -4.58 14.33
C THR A 132 4.08 -5.11 15.68
N SER A 133 5.00 -5.64 16.50
CA SER A 133 4.69 -6.11 17.85
C SER A 133 4.23 -4.98 18.78
N ILE A 134 4.84 -3.78 18.66
CA ILE A 134 4.40 -2.58 19.39
C ILE A 134 2.99 -2.19 18.98
N ALA A 135 2.69 -2.17 17.68
CA ALA A 135 1.34 -1.87 17.18
C ALA A 135 0.31 -2.92 17.65
N CYS A 136 0.63 -4.22 17.58
CA CYS A 136 -0.22 -5.29 18.10
C CYS A 136 -0.47 -5.17 19.61
N PHE A 137 0.56 -4.82 20.39
CA PHE A 137 0.41 -4.60 21.82
C PHE A 137 -0.53 -3.42 22.11
N LYS A 138 -0.37 -2.30 21.38
CA LYS A 138 -1.30 -1.16 21.47
C LYS A 138 -2.73 -1.54 21.11
N ALA A 139 -2.95 -2.32 20.06
CA ALA A 139 -4.28 -2.80 19.71
C ALA A 139 -4.88 -3.68 20.82
N TRP A 140 -4.07 -4.52 21.45
CA TRP A 140 -4.51 -5.31 22.59
C TRP A 140 -4.89 -4.43 23.79
N LEU A 141 -4.15 -3.35 24.06
CA LEU A 141 -4.54 -2.35 25.05
C LEU A 141 -5.84 -1.63 24.68
N GLN A 142 -6.01 -1.20 23.43
CA GLN A 142 -7.25 -0.60 22.93
C GLN A 142 -8.45 -1.54 23.16
N TRP A 143 -8.27 -2.85 22.97
CA TRP A 143 -9.30 -3.85 23.27
C TRP A 143 -9.61 -3.97 24.76
N ILE A 144 -8.58 -4.07 25.62
CA ILE A 144 -8.73 -4.16 27.09
C ILE A 144 -9.46 -2.93 27.64
N PHE A 145 -9.12 -1.76 27.14
CA PHE A 145 -9.70 -0.49 27.57
C PHE A 145 -10.99 -0.15 26.81
N HIS A 146 -11.56 -1.09 26.07
CA HIS A 146 -12.85 -0.95 25.36
C HIS A 146 -12.92 0.29 24.47
N ALA A 147 -11.89 0.52 23.65
CA ALA A 147 -11.90 1.58 22.66
C ALA A 147 -13.19 1.52 21.81
N PRO A 148 -13.81 2.67 21.47
CA PRO A 148 -15.11 2.72 20.78
C PRO A 148 -15.03 2.35 19.29
N PHE A 149 -13.90 1.81 18.86
CA PHE A 149 -13.59 1.43 17.49
C PHE A 149 -12.87 0.09 17.47
N ARG A 150 -12.87 -0.56 16.30
CA ARG A 150 -12.18 -1.83 16.08
C ARG A 150 -10.67 -1.64 16.30
N PRO A 151 -10.04 -2.37 17.24
CA PRO A 151 -8.64 -2.15 17.59
C PRO A 151 -7.68 -2.21 16.38
N ASP A 152 -6.83 -1.19 16.28
CA ASP A 152 -5.95 -0.95 15.14
C ASP A 152 -4.50 -0.62 15.52
N GLY A 153 -4.19 -0.39 16.80
CA GLY A 153 -2.82 -0.12 17.24
C GLY A 153 -2.22 1.20 16.72
N ASP A 154 -3.05 2.23 16.55
CA ASP A 154 -2.70 3.55 16.00
C ASP A 154 -2.33 3.49 14.50
N LEU A 155 -2.93 2.56 13.77
CA LEU A 155 -2.82 2.45 12.31
C LEU A 155 -3.99 3.10 11.57
N GLY A 156 -5.04 3.53 12.28
CA GLY A 156 -6.26 4.10 11.70
C GLY A 156 -7.19 3.07 11.07
N ASN A 157 -6.77 1.79 11.00
CA ASN A 157 -7.57 0.71 10.45
C ASN A 157 -7.10 -0.67 10.91
N ALA A 158 -8.01 -1.48 11.45
CA ALA A 158 -7.70 -2.82 11.94
C ALA A 158 -7.22 -3.80 10.86
N ASN A 159 -7.69 -3.67 9.62
CA ASN A 159 -7.21 -4.51 8.52
C ASN A 159 -5.79 -4.15 8.09
N LEU A 160 -5.36 -2.89 8.29
CA LEU A 160 -3.99 -2.48 8.04
C LEU A 160 -3.01 -3.10 9.06
N LEU A 161 -3.39 -3.13 10.34
CA LEU A 161 -2.64 -3.87 11.37
C LEU A 161 -2.56 -5.37 11.04
N ALA A 162 -3.66 -5.95 10.58
CA ALA A 162 -3.66 -7.34 10.13
C ALA A 162 -2.68 -7.58 8.97
N ALA A 163 -2.62 -6.68 7.99
CA ALA A 163 -1.69 -6.78 6.86
C ALA A 163 -0.21 -6.80 7.28
N LEU A 164 0.18 -5.94 8.23
CA LEU A 164 1.54 -5.92 8.79
C LEU A 164 1.83 -7.20 9.58
N THR A 165 0.86 -7.63 10.39
CA THR A 165 0.95 -8.83 11.23
C THR A 165 1.13 -10.11 10.42
N VAL A 166 0.40 -10.21 9.29
CA VAL A 166 0.51 -11.29 8.30
C VAL A 166 1.94 -11.47 7.79
N MET A 167 2.67 -10.36 7.59
CA MET A 167 4.08 -10.41 7.18
C MET A 167 5.01 -10.71 8.37
N ALA A 168 4.74 -10.13 9.53
CA ALA A 168 5.66 -10.17 10.67
C ALA A 168 5.69 -11.53 11.40
N ILE A 169 4.54 -12.22 11.53
CA ILE A 169 4.47 -13.54 12.19
C ILE A 169 5.39 -14.59 11.55
N PRO A 170 5.33 -14.87 10.23
CA PRO A 170 6.20 -15.88 9.63
C PRO A 170 7.69 -15.50 9.70
N LEU A 171 8.02 -14.21 9.69
CA LEU A 171 9.39 -13.75 9.93
C LEU A 171 9.86 -14.09 11.34
N ALA A 172 9.05 -13.79 12.36
CA ALA A 172 9.38 -14.10 13.75
C ALA A 172 9.45 -15.62 14.00
N LEU A 173 8.56 -16.41 13.40
CA LEU A 173 8.59 -17.88 13.46
C LEU A 173 9.85 -18.47 12.80
N ASP A 174 10.24 -17.99 11.61
CA ASP A 174 11.49 -18.38 10.96
C ASP A 174 12.71 -18.04 11.83
N ARG A 175 12.61 -16.97 12.63
CA ARG A 175 13.67 -16.58 13.53
C ARG A 175 13.74 -17.42 14.81
N ALA A 176 12.60 -17.67 15.44
CA ALA A 176 12.48 -18.50 16.64
C ALA A 176 12.97 -19.94 16.40
N ARG A 177 12.55 -20.57 15.28
CA ARG A 177 12.86 -21.98 14.97
C ARG A 177 14.34 -22.28 14.74
N ARG A 178 15.17 -21.26 14.45
CA ARG A 178 16.60 -21.43 14.16
C ARG A 178 17.49 -21.40 15.41
N GLY A 179 16.90 -21.39 16.62
CA GLY A 179 17.63 -21.60 17.88
C GLY A 179 18.65 -20.51 18.24
N THR A 180 18.43 -19.27 17.81
CA THR A 180 19.32 -18.15 18.21
C THR A 180 19.15 -17.79 19.68
N PRO A 181 20.11 -17.09 20.33
CA PRO A 181 19.98 -16.64 21.72
C PRO A 181 18.70 -15.85 22.02
N PHE A 182 18.13 -15.19 21.01
CA PHE A 182 16.89 -14.42 21.11
C PHE A 182 15.62 -15.22 20.76
N ALA A 183 15.67 -16.55 20.66
CA ALA A 183 14.53 -17.38 20.23
C ALA A 183 13.28 -17.15 21.10
N ALA A 184 13.45 -17.01 22.42
CA ALA A 184 12.36 -16.70 23.34
C ALA A 184 11.72 -15.34 23.04
N ALA A 185 12.52 -14.31 22.71
CA ALA A 185 12.00 -13.00 22.34
C ALA A 185 11.20 -13.05 21.02
N TRP A 186 11.66 -13.81 20.03
CA TRP A 186 10.90 -14.03 18.79
C TRP A 186 9.58 -14.78 19.04
N ALA A 187 9.58 -15.79 19.90
CA ALA A 187 8.36 -16.51 20.28
C ALA A 187 7.38 -15.61 21.04
N ALA A 188 7.87 -14.78 21.95
CA ALA A 188 7.05 -13.78 22.65
C ALA A 188 6.44 -12.75 21.67
N ALA A 189 7.23 -12.28 20.69
CA ALA A 189 6.72 -11.41 19.63
C ALA A 189 5.60 -12.07 18.82
N VAL A 190 5.73 -13.36 18.49
CA VAL A 190 4.64 -14.11 17.83
C VAL A 190 3.38 -14.11 18.70
N ALA A 191 3.48 -14.38 20.00
CA ALA A 191 2.33 -14.38 20.89
C ALA A 191 1.63 -13.01 20.93
N VAL A 192 2.39 -11.92 21.05
CA VAL A 192 1.87 -10.54 21.02
C VAL A 192 1.17 -10.24 19.69
N MET A 193 1.79 -10.63 18.57
CA MET A 193 1.22 -10.41 17.24
C MET A 193 -0.04 -11.24 16.98
N VAL A 194 -0.10 -12.47 17.47
CA VAL A 194 -1.33 -13.30 17.42
C VAL A 194 -2.44 -12.67 18.25
N ALA A 195 -2.15 -12.19 19.47
CA ALA A 195 -3.13 -11.47 20.27
C ALA A 195 -3.64 -10.20 19.57
N GLY A 196 -2.74 -9.41 18.97
CA GLY A 196 -3.09 -8.25 18.16
C GLY A 196 -3.98 -8.60 16.96
N LEU A 197 -3.65 -9.67 16.23
CA LEU A 197 -4.47 -10.13 15.11
C LEU A 197 -5.88 -10.55 15.55
N LEU A 198 -6.02 -11.23 16.68
CA LEU A 198 -7.31 -11.66 17.19
C LEU A 198 -8.22 -10.47 17.51
N VAL A 199 -7.69 -9.45 18.19
CA VAL A 199 -8.48 -8.24 18.51
C VAL A 199 -8.80 -7.40 17.29
N THR A 200 -8.01 -7.52 16.21
CA THR A 200 -8.37 -6.89 14.94
C THR A 200 -9.60 -7.54 14.32
N THR A 201 -10.03 -8.76 14.69
CA THR A 201 -11.13 -9.50 14.03
C THR A 201 -11.00 -9.61 12.49
N SER A 202 -9.80 -9.51 11.93
CA SER A 202 -9.56 -9.52 10.48
C SER A 202 -9.49 -10.93 9.90
N ARG A 203 -10.52 -11.32 9.13
CA ARG A 203 -10.64 -12.62 8.46
C ARG A 203 -9.56 -12.85 7.42
N SER A 204 -9.34 -11.89 6.53
CA SER A 204 -8.26 -11.92 5.54
C SER A 204 -6.88 -11.91 6.22
N GLY A 205 -6.76 -11.28 7.39
CA GLY A 205 -5.59 -11.37 8.26
C GLY A 205 -5.28 -12.80 8.72
N GLY A 206 -6.28 -13.49 9.27
CA GLY A 206 -6.15 -14.90 9.69
C GLY A 206 -5.75 -15.82 8.53
N LEU A 207 -6.42 -15.69 7.38
CA LEU A 207 -6.08 -16.43 6.15
C LEU A 207 -4.65 -16.15 5.67
N GLY A 208 -4.23 -14.88 5.68
CA GLY A 208 -2.89 -14.47 5.30
C GLY A 208 -1.81 -15.09 6.21
N VAL A 209 -2.02 -15.12 7.52
CA VAL A 209 -1.08 -15.77 8.46
C VAL A 209 -1.00 -17.27 8.21
N ILE A 210 -2.14 -17.94 8.03
CA ILE A 210 -2.18 -19.38 7.73
C ILE A 210 -1.40 -19.67 6.44
N ALA A 211 -1.69 -18.92 5.36
CA ALA A 211 -0.98 -19.06 4.09
C ALA A 211 0.53 -18.78 4.23
N GLY A 212 0.92 -17.75 4.97
CA GLY A 212 2.32 -17.41 5.24
C GLY A 212 3.03 -18.51 6.02
N CYS A 213 2.45 -19.01 7.11
CA CYS A 213 3.01 -20.11 7.90
C CYS A 213 3.14 -21.41 7.08
N LEU A 214 2.16 -21.72 6.23
CA LEU A 214 2.23 -22.87 5.34
C LEU A 214 3.30 -22.68 4.27
N ALA A 215 3.44 -21.48 3.71
CA ALA A 215 4.54 -21.14 2.82
C ALA A 215 5.89 -21.29 3.53
N LEU A 216 6.02 -20.87 4.79
CA LEU A 216 7.24 -21.06 5.58
C LEU A 216 7.62 -22.55 5.67
N LEU A 217 6.65 -23.42 5.97
CA LEU A 217 6.86 -24.87 5.96
C LEU A 217 7.28 -25.36 4.57
N ALA A 218 6.55 -24.95 3.52
CA ALA A 218 6.82 -25.33 2.14
C ALA A 218 8.21 -24.90 1.66
N PHE A 219 8.77 -23.80 2.18
CA PHE A 219 10.14 -23.31 1.90
C PHE A 219 11.20 -23.92 2.84
N ALA A 220 10.84 -24.37 4.04
CA ALA A 220 11.76 -24.93 5.02
C ALA A 220 12.06 -26.43 4.80
N VAL A 221 11.14 -27.20 4.21
CA VAL A 221 11.33 -28.66 4.00
C VAL A 221 12.32 -28.99 2.87
N PRO A 222 12.86 -30.22 2.76
CA PRO A 222 13.62 -30.65 1.59
C PRO A 222 12.81 -30.61 0.29
N ARG A 223 13.45 -30.28 -0.84
CA ARG A 223 12.79 -30.14 -2.17
C ARG A 223 11.91 -31.34 -2.57
N ARG A 224 12.34 -32.56 -2.24
CA ARG A 224 11.60 -33.81 -2.54
C ARG A 224 10.20 -33.87 -1.91
N PHE A 225 9.96 -33.13 -0.82
CA PHE A 225 8.67 -33.05 -0.13
C PHE A 225 7.89 -31.77 -0.47
N GLY A 226 8.47 -30.86 -1.26
CA GLY A 226 7.89 -29.54 -1.49
C GLY A 226 6.52 -29.58 -2.17
N LEU A 227 6.31 -30.47 -3.14
CA LEU A 227 5.02 -30.62 -3.82
C LEU A 227 3.95 -31.20 -2.88
N ALA A 228 4.29 -32.22 -2.10
CA ALA A 228 3.35 -32.83 -1.14
C ALA A 228 2.94 -31.84 -0.05
N VAL A 229 3.90 -31.12 0.54
CA VAL A 229 3.63 -30.07 1.54
C VAL A 229 2.85 -28.91 0.92
N GLY A 230 3.17 -28.52 -0.32
CA GLY A 230 2.41 -27.50 -1.05
C GLY A 230 0.96 -27.91 -1.31
N GLY A 231 0.72 -29.16 -1.72
CA GLY A 231 -0.62 -29.72 -1.90
C GLY A 231 -1.40 -29.79 -0.59
N ALA A 232 -0.78 -30.27 0.50
CA ALA A 232 -1.39 -30.30 1.82
C ALA A 232 -1.72 -28.90 2.36
N ALA A 233 -0.82 -27.93 2.12
CA ALA A 233 -1.06 -26.53 2.44
C ALA A 233 -2.26 -25.95 1.68
N ALA A 234 -2.35 -26.19 0.37
CA ALA A 234 -3.48 -25.74 -0.44
C ALA A 234 -4.80 -26.37 0.05
N ALA A 235 -4.79 -27.67 0.38
CA ALA A 235 -5.95 -28.34 0.95
C ALA A 235 -6.38 -27.73 2.30
N LEU A 236 -5.43 -27.44 3.20
CA LEU A 236 -5.73 -26.81 4.49
C LEU A 236 -6.31 -25.41 4.33
N VAL A 237 -5.77 -24.59 3.42
CA VAL A 237 -6.36 -23.27 3.10
C VAL A 237 -7.79 -23.44 2.58
N GLY A 238 -8.03 -24.42 1.70
CA GLY A 238 -9.38 -24.75 1.23
C GLY A 238 -10.34 -25.15 2.36
N ILE A 239 -9.89 -25.95 3.33
CA ILE A 239 -10.68 -26.33 4.50
C ILE A 239 -10.99 -25.11 5.37
N VAL A 240 -9.99 -24.26 5.66
CA VAL A 240 -10.20 -23.05 6.47
C VAL A 240 -11.20 -22.12 5.80
N LEU A 241 -11.08 -21.92 4.48
CA LEU A 241 -12.05 -21.15 3.70
C LEU A 241 -13.46 -21.76 3.79
N ALA A 242 -13.59 -23.08 3.64
CA ALA A 242 -14.87 -23.76 3.77
C ALA A 242 -15.49 -23.57 5.17
N VAL A 243 -14.70 -23.70 6.24
CA VAL A 243 -15.15 -23.45 7.62
C VAL A 243 -15.56 -21.99 7.82
N MET A 244 -14.81 -21.04 7.28
CA MET A 244 -15.15 -19.61 7.37
C MET A 244 -16.48 -19.30 6.66
N LEU A 245 -16.74 -19.93 5.51
CA LEU A 245 -17.99 -19.78 4.77
C LEU A 245 -19.17 -20.52 5.43
N ALA A 246 -18.91 -21.62 6.12
CA ALA A 246 -19.94 -22.44 6.78
C ALA A 246 -20.26 -22.02 8.22
N SER A 247 -19.53 -21.05 8.79
CA SER A 247 -19.67 -20.62 10.19
C SER A 247 -20.15 -19.16 10.29
N PRO A 248 -20.57 -18.69 11.49
CA PRO A 248 -20.92 -17.28 11.72
C PRO A 248 -19.80 -16.29 11.37
N LEU A 249 -18.56 -16.76 11.19
CA LEU A 249 -17.45 -15.93 10.71
C LEU A 249 -17.72 -15.31 9.33
N ARG A 250 -18.63 -15.88 8.52
CA ARG A 250 -19.02 -15.29 7.23
C ARG A 250 -19.65 -13.89 7.37
N ILE A 251 -20.34 -13.59 8.47
CA ILE A 251 -20.98 -12.27 8.67
C ILE A 251 -20.21 -11.36 9.65
N LEU A 252 -19.00 -11.77 10.06
CA LEU A 252 -18.20 -10.98 11.00
C LEU A 252 -17.96 -9.55 10.49
N ASN A 253 -18.14 -8.57 11.38
CA ASN A 253 -18.06 -7.14 11.08
C ASN A 253 -19.04 -6.64 9.99
N ASN A 254 -20.17 -7.33 9.79
CA ASN A 254 -21.19 -7.00 8.77
C ASN A 254 -20.63 -6.98 7.34
N ASP A 255 -19.64 -7.83 7.06
CA ASP A 255 -18.97 -7.93 5.75
C ASP A 255 -19.24 -9.31 5.11
N PRO A 256 -20.42 -9.58 4.55
CA PRO A 256 -20.74 -10.88 3.99
C PRO A 256 -19.94 -11.19 2.69
N PRO A 257 -19.53 -12.44 2.42
CA PRO A 257 -18.80 -12.80 1.19
C PRO A 257 -19.57 -12.48 -0.09
N GLU A 258 -20.91 -12.52 -0.05
CA GLU A 258 -21.77 -12.21 -1.18
C GLU A 258 -21.56 -10.77 -1.66
N LEU A 259 -21.41 -9.82 -0.73
CA LEU A 259 -21.09 -8.42 -1.03
C LEU A 259 -19.77 -8.33 -1.81
N ARG A 260 -18.75 -9.12 -1.44
CA ARG A 260 -17.47 -9.16 -2.16
C ARG A 260 -17.62 -9.73 -3.58
N LEU A 261 -18.37 -10.82 -3.76
CA LEU A 261 -18.57 -11.43 -5.07
C LEU A 261 -19.26 -10.48 -6.05
N HIS A 262 -20.26 -9.75 -5.59
CA HIS A 262 -20.94 -8.75 -6.40
C HIS A 262 -20.02 -7.55 -6.72
N LEU A 263 -19.29 -7.01 -5.73
CA LEU A 263 -18.28 -5.95 -5.97
C LEU A 263 -17.20 -6.37 -6.96
N TRP A 264 -16.75 -7.63 -6.91
CA TRP A 264 -15.78 -8.16 -7.88
C TRP A 264 -16.39 -8.27 -9.28
N GLY A 265 -17.66 -8.66 -9.38
CA GLY A 265 -18.41 -8.64 -10.64
C GLY A 265 -18.49 -7.23 -11.25
N ASP A 266 -18.80 -6.23 -10.44
CA ASP A 266 -18.82 -4.82 -10.86
C ASP A 266 -17.41 -4.34 -11.24
N GLY A 267 -16.39 -4.73 -10.46
CA GLY A 267 -14.99 -4.46 -10.76
C GLY A 267 -14.53 -5.05 -12.10
N LEU A 268 -14.96 -6.27 -12.44
CA LEU A 268 -14.70 -6.88 -13.74
C LEU A 268 -15.33 -6.09 -14.89
N ARG A 269 -16.54 -5.54 -14.71
CA ARG A 269 -17.16 -4.66 -15.72
C ARG A 269 -16.36 -3.35 -15.88
N MET A 270 -15.88 -2.78 -14.79
CA MET A 270 -15.02 -1.60 -14.82
C MET A 270 -13.70 -1.87 -15.56
N VAL A 271 -13.06 -3.02 -15.31
CA VAL A 271 -11.86 -3.46 -16.04
C VAL A 271 -12.16 -3.64 -17.52
N ALA A 272 -13.28 -4.30 -17.86
CA ALA A 272 -13.67 -4.54 -19.25
C ALA A 272 -13.91 -3.24 -20.05
N ALA A 273 -14.30 -2.15 -19.38
CA ALA A 273 -14.49 -0.85 -20.02
C ALA A 273 -13.19 -0.13 -20.41
N ARG A 274 -12.07 -0.40 -19.71
CA ARG A 274 -10.73 0.14 -20.05
C ARG A 274 -9.62 -0.91 -19.80
N PRO A 275 -9.57 -1.99 -20.59
CA PRO A 275 -8.82 -3.18 -20.23
C PRO A 275 -7.30 -3.00 -20.29
N LEU A 276 -6.76 -2.15 -21.18
CA LEU A 276 -5.32 -2.08 -21.43
C LEU A 276 -4.56 -1.32 -20.33
N THR A 277 -4.99 -0.09 -20.04
CA THR A 277 -4.28 0.84 -19.16
C THR A 277 -5.07 1.24 -17.92
N GLY A 278 -6.32 0.77 -17.79
CA GLY A 278 -7.19 1.08 -16.66
C GLY A 278 -7.72 2.52 -16.67
N TRP A 279 -8.09 3.00 -15.49
CA TRP A 279 -8.71 4.29 -15.25
C TRP A 279 -7.74 5.35 -14.73
N GLY A 280 -6.51 4.95 -14.37
CA GLY A 280 -5.46 5.82 -13.83
C GLY A 280 -5.23 5.62 -12.34
N GLU A 281 -4.04 6.03 -11.87
CA GLU A 281 -3.64 5.91 -10.46
C GLU A 281 -4.64 6.61 -9.54
N ASP A 282 -5.08 5.93 -8.48
CA ASP A 282 -6.08 6.37 -7.49
C ASP A 282 -7.43 6.88 -8.04
N ALA A 283 -7.70 6.72 -9.34
CA ALA A 283 -8.88 7.29 -10.00
C ALA A 283 -10.13 6.39 -9.93
N THR A 284 -10.03 5.23 -9.26
CA THR A 284 -11.12 4.26 -9.14
C THR A 284 -12.37 4.88 -8.51
N GLY A 285 -12.21 5.67 -7.45
CA GLY A 285 -13.32 6.35 -6.78
C GLY A 285 -14.11 7.34 -7.65
N LEU A 286 -13.54 7.84 -8.75
CA LEU A 286 -14.24 8.73 -9.67
C LEU A 286 -15.15 8.01 -10.68
N SER A 287 -14.97 6.70 -10.84
CA SER A 287 -15.53 5.95 -11.95
C SER A 287 -16.25 4.67 -11.54
N PHE A 288 -15.93 4.11 -10.37
CA PHE A 288 -16.47 2.82 -9.95
C PHE A 288 -18.00 2.84 -9.79
N GLY A 289 -18.58 3.97 -9.34
CA GLY A 289 -20.03 4.18 -9.23
C GLY A 289 -20.82 3.81 -10.48
N ARG A 290 -20.26 4.05 -11.67
CA ARG A 290 -20.90 3.73 -12.97
C ARG A 290 -21.12 2.23 -13.20
N PHE A 291 -20.43 1.39 -12.44
CA PHE A 291 -20.44 -0.07 -12.59
C PHE A 291 -21.15 -0.78 -11.44
N LEU A 292 -21.49 -0.05 -10.36
CA LEU A 292 -22.18 -0.61 -9.22
C LEU A 292 -23.56 -1.11 -9.64
N SER A 293 -23.85 -2.37 -9.33
CA SER A 293 -25.12 -3.01 -9.68
C SER A 293 -26.20 -2.91 -8.59
N GLN A 294 -25.82 -2.57 -7.36
CA GLN A 294 -26.73 -2.37 -6.23
C GLN A 294 -26.10 -1.49 -5.16
N ASP A 295 -26.94 -1.00 -4.25
CA ASP A 295 -26.50 -0.32 -3.03
C ASP A 295 -26.00 -1.37 -2.02
N TYR A 296 -24.67 -1.50 -1.91
CA TYR A 296 -24.03 -2.47 -1.03
C TYR A 296 -23.96 -2.01 0.43
N ALA A 297 -23.95 -0.70 0.65
CA ALA A 297 -23.86 -0.09 1.96
C ALA A 297 -24.28 1.38 1.80
N SER A 298 -25.52 1.67 2.17
CA SER A 298 -26.26 2.93 1.95
C SER A 298 -25.61 4.23 2.43
N LEU A 299 -24.41 4.15 3.02
CA LEU A 299 -23.62 5.25 3.57
C LEU A 299 -22.12 5.09 3.30
N VAL A 300 -21.68 4.14 2.48
CA VAL A 300 -20.27 3.90 2.17
C VAL A 300 -20.06 4.03 0.67
N THR A 301 -19.38 5.11 0.28
CA THR A 301 -18.85 5.26 -1.07
C THR A 301 -17.75 4.22 -1.30
N PHE A 302 -17.96 3.30 -2.24
CA PHE A 302 -16.93 2.34 -2.62
C PHE A 302 -15.94 3.00 -3.58
N ASP A 303 -14.72 3.22 -3.11
CA ASP A 303 -13.62 3.79 -3.89
C ASP A 303 -12.61 2.74 -4.38
N ARG A 304 -12.74 1.48 -3.94
CA ARG A 304 -11.88 0.34 -4.28
C ARG A 304 -12.66 -0.96 -4.46
N ILE A 305 -12.13 -1.86 -5.30
CA ILE A 305 -12.79 -3.13 -5.67
C ILE A 305 -12.68 -4.20 -4.57
N HIS A 306 -11.77 -4.01 -3.60
CA HIS A 306 -11.50 -4.99 -2.54
C HIS A 306 -11.09 -6.38 -3.07
N SER A 307 -10.37 -6.37 -4.19
CA SER A 307 -9.49 -7.46 -4.60
C SER A 307 -8.26 -6.84 -5.26
N GLY A 308 -7.07 -7.01 -4.69
CA GLY A 308 -5.86 -6.35 -5.18
C GLY A 308 -5.57 -6.60 -6.67
N PRO A 309 -5.69 -7.84 -7.20
CA PRO A 309 -5.55 -8.08 -8.63
C PRO A 309 -6.56 -7.31 -9.50
N LEU A 310 -7.83 -7.25 -9.08
CA LEU A 310 -8.85 -6.48 -9.82
C LEU A 310 -8.63 -4.98 -9.68
N ASP A 311 -8.18 -4.52 -8.52
CA ASP A 311 -7.88 -3.11 -8.24
C ASP A 311 -6.69 -2.62 -9.10
N VAL A 312 -5.64 -3.43 -9.21
CA VAL A 312 -4.51 -3.19 -10.13
C VAL A 312 -4.99 -3.20 -11.58
N ALA A 313 -5.85 -4.15 -11.97
CA ALA A 313 -6.39 -4.18 -13.32
C ALA A 313 -7.32 -2.98 -13.62
N ALA A 314 -8.07 -2.50 -12.64
CA ALA A 314 -8.92 -1.32 -12.82
C ALA A 314 -8.09 -0.04 -12.88
N THR A 315 -7.00 0.03 -12.11
CA THR A 315 -6.12 1.21 -12.04
C THR A 315 -5.18 1.29 -13.24
N GLN A 316 -4.49 0.20 -13.57
CA GLN A 316 -3.39 0.13 -14.55
C GLN A 316 -3.67 -0.81 -15.74
N GLY A 317 -4.85 -1.42 -15.80
CA GLY A 317 -5.21 -2.37 -16.83
C GLY A 317 -4.48 -3.71 -16.73
N VAL A 318 -4.71 -4.58 -17.72
CA VAL A 318 -4.04 -5.87 -17.84
C VAL A 318 -2.52 -5.71 -18.03
N LEU A 319 -2.05 -4.56 -18.53
CA LEU A 319 -0.63 -4.26 -18.64
C LEU A 319 0.02 -4.11 -17.27
N GLY A 320 -0.60 -3.35 -16.36
CA GLY A 320 -0.13 -3.25 -14.98
C GLY A 320 -0.19 -4.58 -14.24
N LEU A 321 -1.30 -5.31 -14.38
CA LEU A 321 -1.45 -6.63 -13.77
C LEU A 321 -0.39 -7.63 -14.27
N ALA A 322 -0.13 -7.67 -15.58
CA ALA A 322 0.90 -8.52 -16.17
C ALA A 322 2.31 -8.12 -15.73
N ALA A 323 2.61 -6.82 -15.67
CA ALA A 323 3.91 -6.32 -15.23
C ALA A 323 4.17 -6.64 -13.75
N LEU A 324 3.18 -6.42 -12.88
CA LEU A 324 3.25 -6.81 -11.47
C LEU A 324 3.38 -8.32 -11.30
N GLY A 325 2.58 -9.09 -12.05
CA GLY A 325 2.67 -10.56 -12.08
C GLY A 325 4.07 -11.03 -12.50
N TRP A 326 4.71 -10.35 -13.45
CA TRP A 326 6.08 -10.65 -13.87
C TRP A 326 7.10 -10.36 -12.76
N VAL A 327 6.95 -9.26 -12.03
CA VAL A 327 7.79 -8.96 -10.85
C VAL A 327 7.67 -10.07 -9.81
N LEU A 328 6.44 -10.41 -9.41
CA LEU A 328 6.19 -11.45 -8.40
C LEU A 328 6.73 -12.81 -8.85
N PHE A 329 6.50 -13.18 -10.11
CA PHE A 329 7.02 -14.41 -10.68
C PHE A 329 8.55 -14.49 -10.58
N VAL A 330 9.26 -13.43 -10.98
CA VAL A 330 10.73 -13.39 -10.92
C VAL A 330 11.24 -13.45 -9.49
N VAL A 331 10.62 -12.70 -8.56
CA VAL A 331 10.97 -12.72 -7.14
C VAL A 331 10.79 -14.13 -6.54
N PHE A 332 9.61 -14.74 -6.69
CA PHE A 332 9.33 -16.05 -6.10
C PHE A 332 10.08 -17.19 -6.78
N ARG A 333 10.32 -17.12 -8.09
CA ARG A 333 11.16 -18.10 -8.80
C ARG A 333 12.59 -18.08 -8.26
N THR A 334 13.16 -16.89 -8.06
CA THR A 334 14.51 -16.74 -7.48
C THR A 334 14.53 -17.21 -6.03
N ALA A 335 13.55 -16.83 -5.22
CA ALA A 335 13.42 -17.27 -3.84
C ALA A 335 13.31 -18.80 -3.72
N TRP A 336 12.54 -19.45 -4.59
CA TRP A 336 12.41 -20.91 -4.61
C TRP A 336 13.71 -21.61 -4.99
N ARG A 337 14.49 -21.00 -5.90
CA ARG A 337 15.82 -21.49 -6.30
C ARG A 337 16.83 -21.34 -5.16
N GLY A 338 16.80 -20.22 -4.44
CA GLY A 338 17.65 -19.91 -3.29
C GLY A 338 17.04 -20.25 -1.92
N ARG A 339 16.05 -21.15 -1.84
CA ARG A 339 15.28 -21.43 -0.60
C ARG A 339 16.11 -21.90 0.60
N SER A 340 17.31 -22.43 0.34
CA SER A 340 18.27 -22.84 1.38
C SER A 340 19.03 -21.67 2.01
N GLU A 341 19.04 -20.51 1.35
CA GLU A 341 19.76 -19.34 1.84
C GLU A 341 19.12 -18.77 3.13
N PRO A 342 19.92 -18.17 4.03
CA PRO A 342 19.40 -17.51 5.22
C PRO A 342 18.31 -16.48 4.89
N TYR A 343 17.30 -16.39 5.76
CA TYR A 343 16.16 -15.45 5.67
C TYR A 343 15.16 -15.67 4.51
N VAL A 344 15.53 -16.41 3.45
CA VAL A 344 14.68 -16.57 2.26
C VAL A 344 13.33 -17.21 2.60
N ALA A 345 13.30 -18.25 3.44
CA ALA A 345 12.06 -18.92 3.81
C ALA A 345 11.08 -17.99 4.56
N GLY A 346 11.55 -17.28 5.60
CA GLY A 346 10.72 -16.33 6.36
C GLY A 346 10.24 -15.15 5.53
N LEU A 347 11.11 -14.57 4.69
CA LEU A 347 10.75 -13.45 3.81
C LEU A 347 9.75 -13.89 2.74
N SER A 348 9.95 -15.05 2.11
CA SER A 348 9.00 -15.59 1.11
C SER A 348 7.63 -15.84 1.73
N ALA A 349 7.61 -16.41 2.94
CA ALA A 349 6.40 -16.65 3.71
C ALA A 349 5.63 -15.35 4.02
N ALA A 350 6.33 -14.29 4.42
CA ALA A 350 5.75 -12.97 4.64
C ALA A 350 5.07 -12.42 3.37
N LEU A 351 5.77 -12.48 2.23
CA LEU A 351 5.21 -11.99 0.96
C LEU A 351 4.03 -12.83 0.46
N VAL A 352 4.06 -14.16 0.64
CA VAL A 352 2.91 -15.02 0.30
C VAL A 352 1.72 -14.69 1.17
N GLY A 353 1.92 -14.56 2.49
CA GLY A 353 0.85 -14.17 3.41
C GLY A 353 0.20 -12.86 3.01
N PHE A 354 1.01 -11.81 2.75
CA PHE A 354 0.49 -10.52 2.30
C PHE A 354 -0.23 -10.62 0.96
N SER A 355 0.29 -11.39 0.00
CA SER A 355 -0.35 -11.59 -1.31
C SER A 355 -1.74 -12.22 -1.18
N VAL A 356 -1.90 -13.18 -0.26
CA VAL A 356 -3.22 -13.75 0.06
C VAL A 356 -4.11 -12.72 0.74
N TRP A 357 -3.60 -11.94 1.70
CA TRP A 357 -4.36 -10.86 2.33
C TRP A 357 -4.86 -9.84 1.30
N VAL A 358 -3.99 -9.42 0.37
CA VAL A 358 -4.30 -8.43 -0.68
C VAL A 358 -5.31 -8.97 -1.70
N ALA A 359 -5.35 -10.28 -1.96
CA ALA A 359 -6.32 -10.88 -2.87
C ALA A 359 -7.79 -10.67 -2.44
N PHE A 360 -8.01 -10.49 -1.12
CA PHE A 360 -9.31 -10.21 -0.50
C PHE A 360 -9.45 -8.77 0.03
N ASN A 361 -8.47 -7.92 -0.23
CA ASN A 361 -8.49 -6.49 0.10
C ASN A 361 -7.98 -5.71 -1.13
N PHE A 362 -7.35 -4.58 -0.94
CA PHE A 362 -6.62 -3.84 -1.96
C PHE A 362 -5.29 -3.39 -1.36
N ASP A 363 -4.37 -2.94 -2.20
CA ASP A 363 -3.10 -2.44 -1.73
C ASP A 363 -3.26 -1.03 -1.14
N TRP A 364 -2.66 -0.83 0.03
CA TRP A 364 -2.74 0.43 0.75
C TRP A 364 -1.39 0.81 1.35
N SER A 365 -1.03 2.08 1.18
CA SER A 365 0.33 2.59 1.25
C SER A 365 1.13 2.21 2.47
N PRO A 366 0.54 2.15 3.68
CA PRO A 366 1.33 1.80 4.83
C PRO A 366 1.82 0.35 4.84
N ALA A 367 0.99 -0.61 4.39
CA ALA A 367 1.35 -2.03 4.38
C ALA A 367 2.03 -2.45 3.07
N THR A 368 1.63 -1.86 1.94
CA THR A 368 2.24 -2.13 0.64
C THR A 368 3.69 -1.66 0.61
N GLY A 369 4.02 -0.51 1.21
CA GLY A 369 5.42 -0.07 1.35
C GLY A 369 6.30 -1.09 2.07
N ALA A 370 5.80 -1.69 3.15
CA ALA A 370 6.51 -2.75 3.87
C ALA A 370 6.69 -4.02 3.03
N PHE A 371 5.67 -4.41 2.25
CA PHE A 371 5.76 -5.55 1.32
C PHE A 371 6.92 -5.38 0.33
N TRP A 372 7.02 -4.22 -0.34
CA TRP A 372 8.07 -3.97 -1.33
C TRP A 372 9.47 -3.86 -0.70
N LEU A 373 9.56 -3.28 0.50
CA LEU A 373 10.78 -3.24 1.28
C LEU A 373 11.29 -4.66 1.64
N LEU A 374 10.38 -5.53 2.08
CA LEU A 374 10.67 -6.95 2.39
C LEU A 374 10.98 -7.76 1.11
N ALA A 375 10.33 -7.47 -0.01
CA ALA A 375 10.63 -8.09 -1.30
C ALA A 375 12.05 -7.77 -1.79
N GLY A 376 12.52 -6.53 -1.60
CA GLY A 376 13.89 -6.16 -1.92
C GLY A 376 14.90 -6.82 -0.98
N THR A 377 14.52 -6.98 0.29
CA THR A 377 15.31 -7.74 1.28
C THR A 377 15.43 -9.21 0.90
N LEU A 378 14.33 -9.82 0.45
CA LEU A 378 14.29 -11.19 -0.07
C LEU A 378 15.21 -11.33 -1.28
N TRP A 379 15.11 -10.41 -2.24
CA TRP A 379 15.96 -10.45 -3.43
C TRP A 379 17.44 -10.33 -3.09
N SER A 380 17.79 -9.43 -2.16
CA SER A 380 19.16 -9.29 -1.63
C SER A 380 19.64 -10.59 -0.98
N ALA A 381 18.77 -11.31 -0.26
CA ALA A 381 19.11 -12.59 0.38
C ALA A 381 19.23 -13.77 -0.59
N ALA A 382 18.35 -13.85 -1.60
CA ALA A 382 18.23 -15.01 -2.48
C ALA A 382 19.13 -14.94 -3.73
N SER A 383 19.57 -13.74 -4.13
CA SER A 383 20.34 -13.57 -5.37
C SER A 383 21.84 -13.79 -5.13
N PRO A 384 22.52 -14.61 -5.94
CA PRO A 384 23.97 -14.72 -5.89
C PRO A 384 24.58 -13.34 -6.16
N SER A 385 25.50 -12.90 -5.30
CA SER A 385 26.29 -11.70 -5.58
C SER A 385 27.08 -11.96 -6.87
N PRO A 386 26.90 -11.18 -7.96
CA PRO A 386 27.73 -11.37 -9.13
C PRO A 386 29.18 -11.12 -8.73
N ALA A 387 30.07 -12.01 -9.17
CA ALA A 387 31.51 -11.79 -9.12
C ALA A 387 31.79 -10.38 -9.65
N SER A 388 32.64 -9.66 -8.93
CA SER A 388 33.04 -8.27 -9.19
C SER A 388 33.49 -8.08 -10.65
N GLY A 389 32.56 -7.79 -11.54
CA GLY A 389 32.85 -7.25 -12.86
C GLY A 389 33.15 -5.76 -12.69
N GLU A 390 34.34 -5.33 -13.10
CA GLU A 390 34.72 -3.92 -13.16
C GLU A 390 33.64 -3.14 -13.92
N ARG A 391 32.96 -2.24 -13.21
CA ARG A 391 32.06 -1.28 -13.84
C ARG A 391 32.91 -0.17 -14.43
N VAL A 392 33.05 -0.17 -15.75
CA VAL A 392 33.70 0.89 -16.52
C VAL A 392 33.08 2.25 -16.13
N GLY A 393 33.88 3.12 -15.53
CA GLY A 393 33.45 4.45 -15.12
C GLY A 393 33.36 5.39 -16.32
N VAL A 394 32.14 5.75 -16.71
CA VAL A 394 31.91 6.83 -17.69
C VAL A 394 32.22 8.18 -17.02
N ARG A 395 33.14 8.97 -17.60
CA ARG A 395 33.40 10.37 -17.18
C ARG A 395 32.09 11.19 -17.24
N GLY A 396 31.79 11.98 -16.22
CA GLY A 396 30.53 12.74 -16.10
C GLY A 396 29.40 12.01 -15.37
N ALA A 397 29.53 10.71 -15.10
CA ALA A 397 28.49 9.94 -14.40
C ALA A 397 28.33 10.34 -12.92
N LYS A 398 29.34 10.95 -12.29
CA LYS A 398 29.30 11.32 -10.87
C LYS A 398 28.46 12.57 -10.64
N GLU A 399 28.64 13.59 -11.47
CA GLU A 399 27.90 14.84 -11.43
C GLU A 399 26.41 14.59 -11.71
N VAL A 400 26.10 13.78 -12.73
CA VAL A 400 24.72 13.37 -13.04
C VAL A 400 24.09 12.63 -11.87
N ARG A 401 24.79 11.66 -11.25
CA ARG A 401 24.27 10.92 -10.08
C ARG A 401 24.02 11.82 -8.88
N ALA A 402 24.92 12.78 -8.62
CA ALA A 402 24.74 13.76 -7.56
C ALA A 402 23.53 14.66 -7.83
N GLY A 403 23.39 15.15 -9.08
CA GLY A 403 22.22 15.91 -9.52
C GLY A 403 20.92 15.14 -9.36
N THR A 404 20.88 13.87 -9.79
CA THR A 404 19.70 12.99 -9.59
C THR A 404 19.39 12.79 -8.11
N ALA A 405 20.39 12.61 -7.24
CA ALA A 405 20.17 12.49 -5.81
C ALA A 405 19.55 13.77 -5.21
N VAL A 406 19.98 14.96 -5.66
CA VAL A 406 19.37 16.23 -5.25
C VAL A 406 17.91 16.31 -5.72
N VAL A 407 17.62 15.94 -6.97
CA VAL A 407 16.26 15.90 -7.50
C VAL A 407 15.37 14.97 -6.68
N LEU A 408 15.87 13.80 -6.26
CA LEU A 408 15.13 12.87 -5.40
C LEU A 408 14.85 13.47 -4.01
N VAL A 409 15.78 14.23 -3.44
CA VAL A 409 15.52 14.95 -2.18
C VAL A 409 14.42 16.00 -2.36
N LEU A 410 14.46 16.77 -3.46
CA LEU A 410 13.41 17.74 -3.76
C LEU A 410 12.05 17.06 -3.98
N ALA A 411 12.03 15.91 -4.66
CA ALA A 411 10.83 15.11 -4.82
C ALA A 411 10.30 14.60 -3.46
N ALA A 412 11.17 14.15 -2.55
CA ALA A 412 10.78 13.77 -1.19
C ALA A 412 10.18 14.95 -0.42
N VAL A 413 10.75 16.15 -0.54
CA VAL A 413 10.18 17.36 0.08
C VAL A 413 8.77 17.64 -0.47
N LEU A 414 8.63 17.63 -1.80
CA LEU A 414 7.37 17.94 -2.47
C LEU A 414 6.26 16.91 -2.17
N PHE A 415 6.55 15.61 -2.21
CA PHE A 415 5.53 14.56 -2.14
C PHE A 415 5.41 13.86 -0.78
N ALA A 416 6.33 14.11 0.17
CA ALA A 416 6.28 13.52 1.51
C ALA A 416 6.28 14.55 2.64
N VAL A 417 6.92 15.72 2.47
CA VAL A 417 7.00 16.72 3.55
C VAL A 417 5.87 17.74 3.43
N PHE A 418 5.65 18.29 2.24
CA PHE A 418 4.62 19.31 2.04
C PHE A 418 3.20 18.82 2.30
N PRO A 419 2.78 17.60 1.91
CA PRO A 419 1.47 17.07 2.26
C PRO A 419 1.25 17.01 3.78
N VAL A 420 2.25 16.53 4.55
CA VAL A 420 2.17 16.52 6.02
C VAL A 420 2.04 17.94 6.58
N LEU A 421 2.79 18.89 6.05
CA LEU A 421 2.69 20.30 6.47
C LEU A 421 1.31 20.89 6.13
N ALA A 422 0.78 20.59 4.94
CA ALA A 422 -0.55 21.01 4.50
C ALA A 422 -1.62 20.49 5.45
N ASP A 423 -1.48 19.23 5.86
CA ASP A 423 -2.45 18.55 6.70
C ASP A 423 -2.44 19.03 8.15
N VAL A 424 -1.26 19.38 8.67
CA VAL A 424 -1.12 20.07 9.97
C VAL A 424 -1.77 21.46 9.93
N TRP A 425 -1.64 22.20 8.82
CA TRP A 425 -2.35 23.48 8.68
C TRP A 425 -3.86 23.29 8.56
N TYR A 426 -4.28 22.23 7.89
CA TYR A 426 -5.69 21.90 7.72
C TYR A 426 -6.34 21.62 9.08
N LEU A 427 -5.71 20.80 9.92
CA LEU A 427 -6.16 20.54 11.30
C LEU A 427 -6.27 21.82 12.13
N LYS A 428 -5.38 22.80 11.91
CA LYS A 428 -5.38 24.09 12.60
C LYS A 428 -6.41 25.09 12.05
N GLY A 429 -7.30 24.66 11.15
CA GLY A 429 -8.30 25.54 10.54
C GLY A 429 -7.70 26.57 9.57
N ARG A 430 -6.55 26.25 8.96
CA ARG A 430 -5.85 27.11 7.99
C ARG A 430 -5.73 26.46 6.61
N PRO A 431 -6.85 26.09 5.96
CA PRO A 431 -6.83 25.51 4.61
C PRO A 431 -6.23 26.48 3.58
N ASP A 432 -6.24 27.79 3.85
CA ASP A 432 -5.57 28.83 3.04
C ASP A 432 -4.05 28.66 2.98
N LEU A 433 -3.45 28.08 4.03
CA LEU A 433 -2.04 27.70 4.06
C LEU A 433 -1.83 26.31 3.47
N SER A 434 -2.76 25.39 3.71
CA SER A 434 -2.71 24.03 3.14
C SER A 434 -2.62 24.06 1.62
N VAL A 435 -3.50 24.79 0.94
CA VAL A 435 -3.50 24.90 -0.53
C VAL A 435 -2.25 25.57 -1.10
N LYS A 436 -1.46 26.32 -0.31
CA LYS A 436 -0.20 26.93 -0.77
C LYS A 436 0.93 25.93 -0.84
N VAL A 437 0.94 24.94 0.05
CA VAL A 437 2.00 23.94 0.14
C VAL A 437 1.63 22.63 -0.55
N ASP A 438 0.33 22.30 -0.61
CA ASP A 438 -0.21 21.17 -1.37
C ASP A 438 -1.44 21.61 -2.19
N PRO A 439 -1.22 22.28 -3.34
CA PRO A 439 -2.29 22.83 -4.18
C PRO A 439 -3.03 21.78 -5.01
N LEU A 440 -2.62 20.51 -4.96
CA LEU A 440 -3.23 19.44 -5.76
C LEU A 440 -4.24 18.62 -4.96
N GLN A 441 -4.25 18.74 -3.63
CA GLN A 441 -5.16 18.01 -2.78
C GLN A 441 -6.54 18.69 -2.72
N ALA A 442 -7.55 18.05 -3.32
CA ALA A 442 -8.91 18.60 -3.47
C ALA A 442 -9.59 18.92 -2.13
N GLN A 443 -9.33 18.11 -1.09
CA GLN A 443 -9.89 18.28 0.25
C GLN A 443 -9.65 19.68 0.83
N TYR A 444 -8.46 20.25 0.63
CA TYR A 444 -8.11 21.56 1.18
C TYR A 444 -8.82 22.71 0.44
N HIS A 445 -9.05 22.54 -0.87
CA HIS A 445 -9.85 23.46 -1.67
C HIS A 445 -11.33 23.38 -1.30
N TRP A 446 -11.87 22.18 -1.06
CA TRP A 446 -13.24 22.02 -0.55
C TRP A 446 -13.42 22.75 0.78
N ALA A 447 -12.48 22.61 1.71
CA ALA A 447 -12.55 23.25 3.02
C ALA A 447 -12.61 24.80 2.99
N LEU A 448 -12.07 25.44 1.94
CA LEU A 448 -12.19 26.90 1.76
C LEU A 448 -13.62 27.35 1.43
N GLY A 449 -14.42 26.49 0.81
CA GLY A 449 -15.87 26.67 0.62
C GLY A 449 -16.32 27.79 -0.34
N SER A 450 -15.40 28.60 -0.88
CA SER A 450 -15.72 29.58 -1.91
C SER A 450 -16.09 28.86 -3.22
N ILE A 451 -16.93 29.45 -4.06
CA ILE A 451 -17.38 28.78 -5.28
C ILE A 451 -16.21 28.45 -6.23
N ASP A 452 -15.19 29.31 -6.31
CA ASP A 452 -14.03 29.08 -7.17
C ASP A 452 -13.14 27.97 -6.61
N GLU A 453 -13.03 27.86 -5.29
CA GLU A 453 -12.30 26.77 -4.64
C GLU A 453 -13.06 25.44 -4.72
N LEU A 454 -14.39 25.45 -4.61
CA LEU A 454 -15.21 24.27 -4.88
C LEU A 454 -15.05 23.83 -6.34
N ARG A 455 -15.13 24.74 -7.32
CA ARG A 455 -14.88 24.38 -8.73
C ARG A 455 -13.46 23.83 -8.93
N ARG A 456 -12.47 24.35 -8.21
CA ARG A 456 -11.09 23.85 -8.24
C ARG A 456 -10.97 22.45 -7.66
N ALA A 457 -11.58 22.19 -6.50
CA ALA A 457 -11.63 20.84 -5.90
C ALA A 457 -12.26 19.81 -6.87
N ALA A 458 -13.33 20.20 -7.58
CA ALA A 458 -13.94 19.35 -8.60
C ALA A 458 -12.98 19.06 -9.76
N ALA A 459 -12.24 20.08 -10.24
CA ALA A 459 -11.24 19.94 -11.30
C ALA A 459 -10.01 19.11 -10.88
N LEU A 460 -9.67 19.10 -9.60
CA LEU A 460 -8.62 18.24 -9.02
C LEU A 460 -9.06 16.79 -8.87
N GLY A 461 -10.36 16.50 -9.01
CA GLY A 461 -10.91 15.15 -8.97
C GLY A 461 -11.31 14.69 -7.57
N GLU A 462 -12.01 15.54 -6.82
CA GLU A 462 -12.66 15.12 -5.56
C GLU A 462 -13.55 13.88 -5.79
N THR A 463 -13.43 12.90 -4.91
CA THR A 463 -14.07 11.57 -5.00
C THR A 463 -15.29 11.44 -4.09
N GLU A 464 -15.55 12.39 -3.20
CA GLU A 464 -16.72 12.34 -2.31
C GLU A 464 -18.00 12.87 -2.99
N PRO A 465 -19.10 12.10 -3.05
CA PRO A 465 -20.35 12.58 -3.68
C PRO A 465 -20.98 13.76 -2.92
N GLY A 466 -20.81 13.82 -1.60
CA GLY A 466 -21.31 14.92 -0.75
C GLY A 466 -20.68 16.28 -1.09
N PHE A 467 -19.44 16.29 -1.57
CA PHE A 467 -18.81 17.51 -2.07
C PHE A 467 -19.57 18.08 -3.27
N TYR A 468 -19.97 17.24 -4.22
CA TYR A 468 -20.68 17.69 -5.42
C TYR A 468 -22.11 18.16 -5.11
N VAL A 469 -22.74 17.64 -4.06
CA VAL A 469 -23.97 18.23 -3.52
C VAL A 469 -23.73 19.64 -2.99
N THR A 470 -22.65 19.83 -2.22
CA THR A 470 -22.25 21.16 -1.71
C THR A 470 -21.98 22.15 -2.85
N LEU A 471 -21.22 21.73 -3.87
CA LEU A 471 -20.95 22.52 -5.07
C LEU A 471 -22.26 22.86 -5.80
N GLY A 472 -23.14 21.89 -5.99
CA GLY A 472 -24.41 22.09 -6.68
C GLY A 472 -25.33 23.06 -5.96
N ASP A 473 -25.46 22.92 -4.64
CA ASP A 473 -26.25 23.83 -3.80
C ASP A 473 -25.70 25.26 -3.90
N ARG A 474 -24.38 25.42 -3.98
CA ARG A 474 -23.75 26.73 -4.09
C ARG A 474 -23.89 27.36 -5.47
N GLU A 475 -23.79 26.57 -6.54
CA GLU A 475 -24.10 27.02 -7.90
C GLU A 475 -25.58 27.44 -8.03
N LEU A 476 -26.49 26.71 -7.39
CA LEU A 476 -27.92 27.02 -7.41
C LEU A 476 -28.22 28.35 -6.71
N GLN A 477 -27.59 28.61 -5.57
CA GLN A 477 -27.70 29.90 -4.87
C GLN A 477 -27.20 31.09 -5.70
N LEU A 478 -26.26 30.85 -6.63
CA LEU A 478 -25.77 31.84 -7.59
C LEU A 478 -26.63 31.92 -8.87
N GLY A 479 -27.74 31.19 -8.94
CA GLY A 479 -28.63 31.15 -10.11
C GLY A 479 -28.15 30.24 -11.24
N ASN A 480 -27.03 29.53 -11.08
CA ASN A 480 -26.43 28.68 -12.13
C ASN A 480 -27.06 27.28 -12.17
N ARG A 481 -28.35 27.20 -12.49
CA ARG A 481 -29.13 25.94 -12.46
C ARG A 481 -28.49 24.78 -13.25
N ALA A 482 -27.92 25.07 -14.43
CA ALA A 482 -27.27 24.06 -15.26
C ALA A 482 -26.00 23.47 -14.60
N LYS A 483 -25.20 24.31 -13.94
CA LYS A 483 -24.01 23.86 -13.21
C LYS A 483 -24.39 23.07 -11.96
N ALA A 484 -25.44 23.50 -11.26
CA ALA A 484 -25.99 22.75 -10.12
C ALA A 484 -26.43 21.34 -10.53
N ARG A 485 -27.20 21.24 -11.63
CA ARG A 485 -27.59 19.94 -12.22
C ARG A 485 -26.38 19.06 -12.53
N SER A 486 -25.37 19.60 -13.20
CA SER A 486 -24.16 18.87 -13.55
C SER A 486 -23.41 18.37 -12.31
N ALA A 487 -23.35 19.16 -11.24
CA ALA A 487 -22.72 18.76 -9.99
C ALA A 487 -23.50 17.60 -9.32
N TYR A 488 -24.84 17.69 -9.21
CA TYR A 488 -25.63 16.60 -8.66
C TYR A 488 -25.54 15.32 -9.50
N GLN A 489 -25.50 15.43 -10.82
CA GLN A 489 -25.26 14.29 -11.71
C GLN A 489 -23.87 13.69 -11.47
N ARG A 490 -22.84 14.52 -11.29
CA ARG A 490 -21.49 14.04 -10.98
C ARG A 490 -21.43 13.29 -9.64
N ALA A 491 -22.18 13.73 -8.63
CA ALA A 491 -22.32 12.98 -7.38
C ALA A 491 -22.88 11.57 -7.64
N LEU A 492 -23.90 11.45 -8.51
CA LEU A 492 -24.52 10.17 -8.88
C LEU A 492 -23.65 9.30 -9.80
N GLU A 493 -22.69 9.88 -10.53
CA GLU A 493 -21.71 9.09 -11.27
C GLU A 493 -20.68 8.43 -10.35
N ILE A 494 -20.37 9.07 -9.23
CA ILE A 494 -19.45 8.57 -8.19
C ILE A 494 -20.16 7.54 -7.32
N ASP A 495 -21.38 7.86 -6.88
CA ASP A 495 -22.26 6.95 -6.15
C ASP A 495 -23.71 7.09 -6.65
N PRO A 496 -24.21 6.15 -7.47
CA PRO A 496 -25.55 6.21 -8.03
C PRO A 496 -26.67 6.06 -7.00
N TYR A 497 -26.35 5.62 -5.77
CA TYR A 497 -27.30 5.45 -4.67
C TYR A 497 -27.26 6.62 -3.66
N TYR A 498 -26.46 7.66 -3.95
CA TYR A 498 -26.32 8.82 -3.07
C TYR A 498 -27.60 9.67 -3.00
N THR A 499 -28.45 9.34 -2.03
CA THR A 499 -29.79 9.91 -1.85
C THR A 499 -29.83 11.45 -1.85
N PRO A 500 -28.91 12.18 -1.19
CA PRO A 500 -28.93 13.64 -1.21
C PRO A 500 -28.84 14.23 -2.62
N ALA A 501 -28.04 13.66 -3.51
CA ALA A 501 -27.90 14.14 -4.89
C ALA A 501 -29.15 13.86 -5.72
N ALA A 502 -29.74 12.67 -5.58
CA ALA A 502 -30.97 12.30 -6.28
C ALA A 502 -32.15 13.23 -5.91
N GLN A 503 -32.29 13.56 -4.62
CA GLN A 503 -33.31 14.50 -4.14
C GLN A 503 -33.11 15.90 -4.70
N ARG A 504 -31.88 16.41 -4.70
CA ARG A 504 -31.56 17.74 -5.26
C ARG A 504 -31.80 17.81 -6.77
N LEU A 505 -31.45 16.74 -7.49
CA LEU A 505 -31.66 16.66 -8.93
C LEU A 505 -33.16 16.65 -9.29
N SER A 506 -33.97 15.88 -8.55
CA SER A 506 -35.43 15.85 -8.70
C SER A 506 -36.07 17.23 -8.42
N ALA A 507 -35.63 17.93 -7.38
CA ALA A 507 -36.09 19.29 -7.08
C ALA A 507 -35.73 20.32 -8.16
N LEU A 508 -34.74 20.03 -9.02
CA LEU A 508 -34.36 20.88 -10.16
C LEU A 508 -35.18 20.66 -11.43
N GLY A 509 -36.19 19.77 -11.44
CA GLY A 509 -37.06 19.53 -12.59
C GLY A 509 -36.37 18.85 -13.75
#